data_AF-A0A1G2UZE4-F1
#
_entry.id   AF-A0A1G2UZE4-F1
#
_cell.length_a   1.000
_cell.length_b   1.000
_cell.length_c   1.000
_cell.angle_alpha   90.00
_cell.angle_beta   90.00
_cell.angle_gamma   90.00
#
_symmetry.space_group_name_H-M   'P 1'
#
loop_
_entity.id
_entity.type
_entity.pdbx_description
1 polymer ?
#
loop_
_entity_poly.entity_id
_entity_poly.type
_entity_poly.pdbx_seq_one_letter_code
_entity_poly.pdbx_strand_id
1 'polypeptide(L)'
;MLNFFKNKFIKTYKPILVIVIILIICIFGFIGVRKYSDYKNLQQNTTQELIQQQQKSLEEAIKEINDLKSANQATSEKLDQKINQIESKSQKTDSIGSTDLEPYITGVVEITCKDSSGSGSLWNIDSKNVVITNDHVVETPFYSSYNKQSYCVVFAEKINGDFDMIYTVFPSSKWNWNNETDIAVMNLVEKFYPDGNPLPSELEKPANHLNFKISTLKKCPSQIAVGSPVVVIGYPASGMQETFNGMGIDAARIVTNGVVSGYDKTVNPPYGGLLNPNYYVSAKIDSGSSGGIALSRNDDKLCVLGIPTWINVGNYDTQGVIQNIHNVMK
;
A
#
# COMPACT_ATOMS: atom_id res chain seq x y z
N MET A 1 5.52 117.39 63.55
CA MET A 1 4.84 116.18 64.07
C MET A 1 4.74 115.18 62.92
N LEU A 2 5.34 114.00 62.85
CA LEU A 2 6.10 113.17 63.78
C LEU A 2 7.40 112.73 63.08
N ASN A 3 8.53 113.17 63.60
CA ASN A 3 9.86 112.62 63.32
C ASN A 3 10.45 112.39 64.71
N PHE A 4 10.72 111.14 65.09
CA PHE A 4 11.72 110.69 66.07
C PHE A 4 11.42 109.21 66.41
N PHE A 5 12.47 108.38 66.56
CA PHE A 5 12.47 106.92 66.82
C PHE A 5 12.39 105.98 65.63
N LYS A 6 13.42 105.97 64.76
CA LYS A 6 13.66 104.80 63.90
C LYS A 6 15.10 104.64 63.43
N ASN A 7 16.11 104.67 64.32
CA ASN A 7 17.49 104.40 63.86
C ASN A 7 18.52 103.95 64.91
N LYS A 8 18.16 103.05 65.84
CA LYS A 8 19.16 102.50 66.78
C LYS A 8 18.96 101.05 67.24
N PHE A 9 18.37 100.19 66.41
CA PHE A 9 18.17 98.75 66.72
C PHE A 9 18.69 97.76 65.67
N ILE A 10 19.40 98.22 64.63
CA ILE A 10 19.77 97.38 63.46
C ILE A 10 21.21 96.80 63.54
N LYS A 11 22.06 97.21 64.49
CA LYS A 11 23.48 96.81 64.50
C LYS A 11 23.85 95.57 65.35
N THR A 12 22.98 95.07 66.22
CA THR A 12 23.29 93.92 67.12
C THR A 12 22.61 92.60 66.76
N TYR A 13 21.60 92.59 65.86
CA TYR A 13 20.85 91.36 65.53
C TYR A 13 21.46 90.52 64.38
N LYS A 14 22.29 91.13 63.53
CA LYS A 14 22.90 90.47 62.37
C LYS A 14 23.74 89.22 62.69
N PRO A 15 24.59 89.18 63.74
CA PRO A 15 25.37 87.96 64.04
C PRO A 15 24.50 86.84 64.61
N ILE A 16 23.46 87.16 65.39
CA ILE A 16 22.54 86.17 65.96
C ILE A 16 21.71 85.50 64.87
N LEU A 17 21.25 86.25 63.87
CA LEU A 17 20.50 85.70 62.73
C LEU A 17 21.36 84.70 61.92
N VAL A 18 22.64 85.00 61.70
CA VAL A 18 23.57 84.12 60.97
C VAL A 18 23.77 82.80 61.73
N ILE A 19 23.93 82.84 63.05
CA ILE A 19 24.07 81.63 63.88
C ILE A 19 22.80 80.77 63.83
N VAL A 20 21.61 81.37 63.89
CA VAL A 20 20.34 80.65 63.79
C VAL A 20 20.18 80.00 62.41
N ILE A 21 20.54 80.69 61.33
CA ILE A 21 20.50 80.11 59.97
C ILE A 21 21.47 78.93 59.84
N ILE A 22 22.69 79.04 60.39
CA ILE A 22 23.66 77.94 60.38
C ILE A 22 23.13 76.74 61.17
N LEU A 23 22.55 76.95 62.35
CA LEU A 23 21.93 75.87 63.15
C LEU A 23 20.78 75.20 62.40
N ILE A 24 19.93 75.96 61.73
CA ILE A 24 18.84 75.44 60.91
C ILE A 24 19.40 74.59 59.75
N ILE A 25 20.44 75.07 59.05
CA ILE A 25 21.09 74.32 57.96
C ILE A 25 21.71 73.03 58.49
N CYS A 26 22.35 73.05 59.66
CA CYS A 26 22.91 71.84 60.29
C CYS A 26 21.82 70.82 60.67
N ILE A 27 20.69 71.27 61.22
CA ILE A 27 19.57 70.40 61.58
C ILE A 27 18.92 69.79 60.33
N PHE A 28 18.64 70.59 59.29
CA PHE A 28 18.09 70.08 58.04
C PHE A 28 19.07 69.16 57.30
N GLY A 29 20.37 69.46 57.33
CA GLY A 29 21.42 68.58 56.80
C GLY A 29 21.44 67.23 57.49
N PHE A 30 21.36 67.20 58.82
CA PHE A 30 21.31 65.96 59.59
C PHE A 30 20.06 65.11 59.29
N ILE A 31 18.88 65.75 59.19
CA ILE A 31 17.63 65.06 58.81
C ILE A 31 17.72 64.50 57.38
N GLY A 32 18.32 65.25 56.45
CA GLY A 32 18.53 64.82 55.07
C GLY A 32 19.42 63.59 54.96
N VAL A 33 20.54 63.56 55.68
CA VAL A 33 21.47 62.41 55.70
C VAL A 33 20.78 61.16 56.27
N ARG A 34 19.99 61.31 57.34
CA ARG A 34 19.25 60.18 57.94
C ARG A 34 18.20 59.61 56.98
N LYS A 35 17.38 60.46 56.36
CA LYS A 35 16.40 60.01 55.36
C LYS A 35 17.04 59.36 54.13
N TYR A 36 18.18 59.88 53.67
CA TYR A 36 18.92 59.28 52.55
C TYR A 36 19.49 57.90 52.93
N SER A 37 20.01 57.73 54.14
CA SER A 37 20.45 56.44 54.66
C SER A 37 19.31 55.42 54.70
N ASP A 38 18.14 55.82 55.22
CA ASP A 38 16.97 54.94 55.30
C ASP A 38 16.46 54.54 53.90
N TYR A 39 16.43 55.48 52.95
CA TYR A 39 16.08 55.21 51.55
C TYR A 39 17.05 54.23 50.89
N LYS A 40 18.36 54.41 51.11
CA LYS A 40 19.39 53.52 50.56
C LYS A 40 19.29 52.11 51.12
N ASN A 41 19.03 51.97 52.43
CA ASN A 41 18.81 50.67 53.07
C ASN A 41 17.54 49.98 52.55
N LEU A 42 16.45 50.73 52.36
CA LEU A 42 15.21 50.21 51.79
C LEU A 42 15.43 49.70 50.36
N GLN A 43 16.15 50.48 49.54
CA GLN A 43 16.45 50.13 48.15
C GLN A 43 17.35 48.89 48.05
N GLN A 44 18.33 48.75 48.95
CA GLN A 44 19.17 47.55 49.03
C GLN A 44 18.35 46.31 49.39
N ASN A 45 17.45 46.42 50.37
CA ASN A 45 16.57 45.30 50.75
C ASN A 45 15.63 44.90 49.61
N THR A 46 15.00 45.86 48.91
CA THR A 46 14.13 45.55 47.76
C THR A 46 14.90 44.92 46.60
N THR A 47 16.11 45.40 46.34
CA THR A 47 16.98 44.82 45.29
C THR A 47 17.37 43.39 45.65
N GLN A 48 17.68 43.12 46.92
CA GLN A 48 18.04 41.80 47.39
C GLN A 48 16.85 40.82 47.34
N GLU A 49 15.65 41.26 47.71
CA GLU A 49 14.42 40.45 47.56
C GLU A 49 14.13 40.13 46.10
N LEU A 50 14.27 41.11 45.19
CA LEU A 50 14.07 40.89 43.75
C LEU A 50 15.08 39.89 43.17
N ILE A 51 16.35 39.99 43.57
CA ILE A 51 17.39 39.04 43.16
C ILE A 51 17.06 37.64 43.68
N GLN A 52 16.64 37.52 44.93
CA GLN A 52 16.26 36.23 45.52
C GLN A 52 15.04 35.61 44.82
N GLN A 53 14.05 36.42 44.47
CA GLN A 53 12.89 35.97 43.71
C GLN A 53 13.25 35.52 42.29
N GLN A 54 14.16 36.24 41.61
CA GLN A 54 14.66 35.85 40.30
C GLN A 54 15.46 34.54 40.37
N GLN A 55 16.34 34.38 41.37
CA GLN A 55 17.09 33.14 41.58
C GLN A 55 16.15 31.95 41.80
N LYS A 56 15.10 32.13 42.63
CA LYS A 56 14.11 31.09 42.86
C LYS A 56 13.33 30.72 41.58
N SER A 57 12.89 31.70 40.80
CA SER A 57 12.20 31.45 39.53
C SER A 57 13.08 30.75 38.49
N LEU A 58 14.39 31.08 38.49
CA LEU A 58 15.37 30.43 37.61
C LEU A 58 15.60 28.97 38.02
N GLU A 59 15.71 28.71 39.32
CA GLU A 59 15.86 27.35 39.85
C GLU A 59 14.62 26.48 39.55
N GLU A 60 13.41 27.04 39.70
CA GLU A 60 12.16 26.38 39.33
C GLU A 60 12.09 26.09 37.82
N ALA A 61 12.47 27.04 36.97
CA ALA A 61 12.50 26.85 35.52
C ALA A 61 13.54 25.80 35.07
N ILE A 62 14.74 25.79 35.69
CA ILE A 62 15.76 24.77 35.42
C ILE A 62 15.24 23.37 35.80
N LYS A 63 14.53 23.26 36.93
CA LYS A 63 13.92 22.01 37.36
C LYS A 63 12.88 21.53 36.35
N GLU A 64 11.96 22.39 35.92
CA GLU A 64 10.93 22.05 34.93
C GLU A 64 11.54 21.62 33.57
N ILE A 65 12.61 22.29 33.12
CA ILE A 65 13.34 21.90 31.90
C ILE A 65 13.94 20.50 32.04
N ASN A 66 14.53 20.16 33.18
CA ASN A 66 15.11 18.83 33.41
C ASN A 66 14.04 17.73 33.50
N ASP A 67 12.90 18.04 34.12
CA ASP A 67 11.75 17.13 34.19
C ASP A 67 11.18 16.87 32.78
N LEU A 68 11.01 17.92 31.97
CA LEU A 68 10.57 17.82 30.57
C LEU A 68 11.56 17.05 29.69
N LYS A 69 12.87 17.29 29.87
CA LYS A 69 13.92 16.58 29.13
C LYS A 69 13.89 15.07 29.44
N SER A 70 13.71 14.72 30.71
CA SER A 70 13.62 13.32 31.15
C SER A 70 12.34 12.64 30.62
N ALA A 71 11.21 13.35 30.64
CA ALA A 71 9.94 12.86 30.07
C ALA A 71 10.02 12.65 28.54
N ASN A 72 10.70 13.55 27.82
CA ASN A 72 10.92 13.41 26.38
C ASN A 72 11.85 12.25 26.04
N GLN A 73 12.94 12.05 26.80
CA GLN A 73 13.82 10.90 26.61
C GLN A 73 13.09 9.57 26.82
N ALA A 74 12.31 9.45 27.90
CA ALA A 74 11.49 8.27 28.15
C ALA A 74 10.42 8.03 27.07
N THR A 75 9.91 9.10 26.45
CA THR A 75 8.95 9.00 25.34
C THR A 75 9.62 8.55 24.05
N SER A 76 10.81 9.07 23.73
CA SER A 76 11.62 8.65 22.58
C SER A 76 11.98 7.17 22.69
N GLU A 77 12.48 6.72 23.84
CA GLU A 77 12.83 5.31 24.06
C GLU A 77 11.63 4.38 23.91
N LYS A 78 10.44 4.79 24.39
CA LYS A 78 9.20 4.04 24.16
C LYS A 78 8.78 4.01 22.70
N LEU A 79 9.05 5.07 21.94
CA LEU A 79 8.76 5.12 20.51
C LEU A 79 9.69 4.19 19.74
N ASP A 80 10.99 4.23 20.03
CA ASP A 80 12.01 3.36 19.41
C ASP A 80 11.75 1.89 19.72
N GLN A 81 11.34 1.56 20.95
CA GLN A 81 10.92 0.20 21.30
C GLN A 81 9.69 -0.26 20.51
N LYS A 82 8.71 0.63 20.26
CA LYS A 82 7.54 0.32 19.42
C LYS A 82 7.92 0.16 17.95
N ILE A 83 8.81 1.00 17.44
CA ILE A 83 9.31 0.90 16.05
C ILE A 83 10.03 -0.43 15.86
N ASN A 84 10.95 -0.80 16.76
CA ASN A 84 11.66 -2.08 16.70
C ASN A 84 10.72 -3.29 16.83
N GLN A 85 9.63 -3.19 17.61
CA GLN A 85 8.59 -4.23 17.67
C GLN A 85 7.74 -4.31 16.40
N ILE A 86 7.55 -3.20 15.69
CA ILE A 86 6.84 -3.16 14.40
C ILE A 86 7.75 -3.71 13.30
N GLU A 87 9.02 -3.28 13.23
CA GLU A 87 9.98 -3.75 12.24
C GLU A 87 10.27 -5.25 12.37
N SER A 88 10.42 -5.77 13.59
CA SER A 88 10.60 -7.21 13.84
C SER A 88 9.34 -8.05 13.54
N LYS A 89 8.15 -7.43 13.48
CA LYS A 89 6.92 -8.08 13.00
C LYS A 89 6.64 -7.85 11.51
N SER A 90 7.20 -6.80 10.91
CA SER A 90 6.93 -6.36 9.53
C SER A 90 7.92 -6.93 8.49
N GLN A 91 8.95 -7.68 8.91
CA GLN A 91 9.98 -8.21 8.00
C GLN A 91 9.86 -9.71 7.67
N LYS A 92 8.78 -10.39 8.04
CA LYS A 92 8.39 -11.58 7.25
C LYS A 92 7.83 -11.05 5.94
N THR A 93 8.62 -11.17 4.89
CA THR A 93 8.31 -10.67 3.55
C THR A 93 6.94 -11.17 3.10
N ASP A 94 5.95 -10.29 3.22
CA ASP A 94 4.61 -10.48 2.66
C ASP A 94 4.64 -10.43 1.12
N SER A 95 5.76 -10.10 0.48
CA SER A 95 5.85 -10.18 -0.98
C SER A 95 5.98 -11.62 -1.48
N ILE A 96 5.36 -11.89 -2.63
CA ILE A 96 5.52 -13.14 -3.38
C ILE A 96 6.67 -12.94 -4.37
N GLY A 97 7.75 -13.68 -4.18
CA GLY A 97 8.97 -13.55 -4.99
C GLY A 97 8.98 -14.46 -6.22
N SER A 98 9.95 -14.25 -7.12
CA SER A 98 10.13 -15.09 -8.32
C SER A 98 10.36 -16.57 -7.98
N THR A 99 11.10 -16.86 -6.90
CA THR A 99 11.36 -18.23 -6.42
C THR A 99 10.09 -18.94 -5.95
N ASP A 100 9.09 -18.19 -5.45
CA ASP A 100 7.80 -18.75 -5.05
C ASP A 100 6.95 -19.14 -6.27
N LEU A 101 7.14 -18.43 -7.39
CA LEU A 101 6.35 -18.55 -8.61
C LEU A 101 6.95 -19.51 -9.64
N GLU A 102 8.26 -19.70 -9.63
CA GLU A 102 9.00 -20.56 -10.56
C GLU A 102 8.33 -21.94 -10.80
N PRO A 103 7.82 -22.65 -9.78
CA PRO A 103 7.18 -23.94 -10.00
C PRO A 103 5.85 -23.88 -10.76
N TYR A 104 5.21 -22.72 -10.87
CA TYR A 104 3.84 -22.55 -11.34
C TYR A 104 3.71 -21.72 -12.61
N ILE A 105 4.74 -20.94 -12.97
CA ILE A 105 4.64 -19.92 -14.02
C ILE A 105 4.32 -20.51 -15.41
N THR A 106 4.88 -21.68 -15.74
CA THR A 106 4.58 -22.40 -16.99
C THR A 106 3.27 -23.19 -16.94
N GLY A 107 2.54 -23.11 -15.82
CA GLY A 107 1.16 -23.59 -15.70
C GLY A 107 0.13 -22.58 -16.24
N VAL A 108 0.58 -21.43 -16.73
CA VAL A 108 -0.25 -20.41 -17.37
C VAL A 108 0.08 -20.37 -18.85
N VAL A 109 -0.95 -20.34 -19.68
CA VAL A 109 -0.90 -20.44 -21.14
C VAL A 109 -1.62 -19.28 -21.80
N GLU A 110 -1.26 -18.95 -23.03
CA GLU A 110 -2.01 -18.02 -23.86
C GLU A 110 -3.14 -18.79 -24.56
N ILE A 111 -4.31 -18.16 -24.70
CA ILE A 111 -5.43 -18.69 -25.47
C ILE A 111 -5.78 -17.69 -26.56
N THR A 112 -5.82 -18.17 -27.80
CA THR A 112 -6.19 -17.37 -28.96
C THR A 112 -7.38 -18.00 -29.68
N CYS A 113 -8.41 -17.20 -29.85
CA CYS A 113 -9.61 -17.49 -30.64
C CYS A 113 -9.69 -16.53 -31.83
N LYS A 114 -10.80 -16.51 -32.57
CA LYS A 114 -10.92 -15.76 -33.82
C LYS A 114 -10.85 -14.25 -33.61
N ASP A 115 -11.63 -13.75 -32.66
CA ASP A 115 -11.76 -12.31 -32.39
C ASP A 115 -11.46 -11.97 -30.91
N SER A 116 -10.90 -12.94 -30.16
CA SER A 116 -10.57 -12.80 -28.75
C SER A 116 -9.27 -13.54 -28.42
N SER A 117 -8.53 -12.99 -27.46
CA SER A 117 -7.35 -13.61 -26.88
C SER A 117 -7.33 -13.35 -25.38
N GLY A 118 -6.66 -14.22 -24.65
CA GLY A 118 -6.55 -14.12 -23.21
C GLY A 118 -5.57 -15.13 -22.66
N SER A 119 -5.71 -15.39 -21.37
CA SER A 119 -4.89 -16.34 -20.64
C SER A 119 -5.70 -17.56 -20.22
N GLY A 120 -5.00 -18.63 -19.90
CA GLY A 120 -5.55 -19.83 -19.29
C GLY A 120 -4.63 -20.34 -18.19
N SER A 121 -5.18 -21.07 -17.23
CA SER A 121 -4.40 -21.82 -16.24
C SER A 121 -4.62 -23.33 -16.42
N LEU A 122 -3.55 -24.10 -16.24
CA LEU A 122 -3.52 -25.56 -16.45
C LEU A 122 -3.82 -26.31 -15.16
N TRP A 123 -4.79 -27.23 -15.21
CA TRP A 123 -5.22 -28.01 -14.06
C TRP A 123 -5.35 -29.49 -14.37
N ASN A 124 -5.10 -30.32 -13.36
CA ASN A 124 -5.55 -31.71 -13.36
C ASN A 124 -6.80 -31.81 -12.48
N ILE A 125 -7.93 -32.16 -13.09
CA ILE A 125 -9.23 -32.31 -12.40
C ILE A 125 -9.79 -33.67 -12.78
N ASP A 126 -10.03 -34.53 -11.78
CA ASP A 126 -10.57 -35.88 -11.97
C ASP A 126 -9.80 -36.69 -13.04
N SER A 127 -8.46 -36.64 -12.99
CA SER A 127 -7.54 -37.27 -13.96
C SER A 127 -7.58 -36.69 -15.38
N LYS A 128 -8.25 -35.56 -15.59
CA LYS A 128 -8.29 -34.86 -16.88
C LYS A 128 -7.36 -33.65 -16.85
N ASN A 129 -6.63 -33.45 -17.94
CA ASN A 129 -5.83 -32.24 -18.17
C ASN A 129 -6.73 -31.19 -18.80
N VAL A 130 -6.95 -30.10 -18.08
CA VAL A 130 -7.91 -29.06 -18.45
C VAL A 130 -7.25 -27.68 -18.41
N VAL A 131 -7.82 -26.77 -19.19
CA VAL A 131 -7.56 -25.33 -19.07
C VAL A 131 -8.77 -24.68 -18.42
N ILE A 132 -8.52 -23.86 -17.41
CA ILE A 132 -9.51 -22.94 -16.83
C ILE A 132 -9.18 -21.53 -17.35
N THR A 133 -10.18 -20.85 -17.89
CA THR A 133 -10.09 -19.47 -18.38
C THR A 133 -11.43 -18.74 -18.12
N ASN A 134 -11.55 -17.49 -18.55
CA ASN A 134 -12.83 -16.80 -18.58
C ASN A 134 -13.68 -17.23 -19.78
N ASP A 135 -15.00 -17.18 -19.64
CA ASP A 135 -15.91 -17.60 -20.72
C ASP A 135 -15.80 -16.68 -21.94
N HIS A 136 -15.70 -15.37 -21.70
CA HIS A 136 -15.54 -14.36 -22.76
C HIS A 136 -14.26 -14.53 -23.58
N VAL A 137 -13.21 -15.15 -23.02
CA VAL A 137 -11.94 -15.41 -23.75
C VAL A 137 -12.20 -16.38 -24.91
N VAL A 138 -13.15 -17.29 -24.75
CA VAL A 138 -13.45 -18.37 -25.71
C VAL A 138 -14.81 -18.26 -26.40
N GLU A 139 -15.43 -17.08 -26.35
CA GLU A 139 -16.76 -16.84 -26.92
C GLU A 139 -16.75 -16.84 -28.47
N THR A 140 -15.63 -16.46 -29.08
CA THR A 140 -15.50 -16.33 -30.55
C THR A 140 -14.49 -17.32 -31.14
N PRO A 141 -14.73 -18.64 -31.07
CA PRO A 141 -13.79 -19.63 -31.58
C PRO A 141 -13.59 -19.58 -33.09
N PHE A 142 -12.45 -20.10 -33.55
CA PHE A 142 -12.26 -20.47 -34.96
C PHE A 142 -13.21 -21.60 -35.33
N TYR A 143 -13.55 -21.73 -36.62
CA TYR A 143 -14.34 -22.85 -37.13
C TYR A 143 -13.54 -23.64 -38.17
N SER A 144 -13.29 -24.91 -37.88
CA SER A 144 -12.70 -25.84 -38.86
C SER A 144 -13.81 -26.42 -39.73
N SER A 145 -13.79 -26.09 -41.03
CA SER A 145 -14.71 -26.69 -42.01
C SER A 145 -14.45 -28.18 -42.22
N TYR A 146 -13.19 -28.62 -42.02
CA TYR A 146 -12.77 -30.02 -42.14
C TYR A 146 -13.36 -30.89 -41.03
N ASN A 147 -13.14 -30.50 -39.77
CA ASN A 147 -13.63 -31.25 -38.60
C ASN A 147 -15.07 -30.88 -38.20
N LYS A 148 -15.66 -29.84 -38.83
CA LYS A 148 -16.97 -29.26 -38.49
C LYS A 148 -17.08 -28.90 -37.01
N GLN A 149 -16.00 -28.35 -36.46
CA GLN A 149 -15.88 -28.09 -35.03
C GLN A 149 -15.24 -26.72 -34.78
N SER A 150 -15.78 -26.04 -33.76
CA SER A 150 -15.24 -24.76 -33.30
C SER A 150 -14.16 -24.97 -32.24
N TYR A 151 -13.06 -24.22 -32.34
CA TYR A 151 -11.88 -24.42 -31.51
C TYR A 151 -11.16 -23.10 -31.18
N CYS A 152 -10.36 -23.14 -30.11
CA CYS A 152 -9.36 -22.12 -29.82
C CYS A 152 -7.99 -22.77 -29.65
N VAL A 153 -6.94 -22.00 -29.92
CA VAL A 153 -5.55 -22.44 -29.83
C VAL A 153 -5.00 -22.07 -28.47
N VAL A 154 -4.23 -22.97 -27.87
CA VAL A 154 -3.55 -22.76 -26.58
C VAL A 154 -2.04 -22.81 -26.82
N PHE A 155 -1.33 -21.74 -26.52
CA PHE A 155 0.13 -21.67 -26.63
C PHE A 155 0.76 -21.88 -25.25
N ALA A 156 1.63 -22.88 -25.17
CA ALA A 156 2.44 -23.15 -24.00
C ALA A 156 3.88 -22.69 -24.24
N GLU A 157 4.45 -22.03 -23.25
CA GLU A 157 5.82 -21.53 -23.28
C GLU A 157 6.68 -22.16 -22.19
N LYS A 158 7.97 -22.26 -22.48
CA LYS A 158 9.01 -22.60 -21.50
C LYS A 158 9.21 -21.45 -20.52
N ILE A 159 10.00 -21.70 -19.47
CA ILE A 159 10.27 -20.70 -18.43
C ILE A 159 10.99 -19.47 -18.96
N ASN A 160 11.84 -19.63 -19.98
CA ASN A 160 12.59 -18.55 -20.62
C ASN A 160 11.75 -17.72 -21.62
N GLY A 161 10.46 -18.04 -21.78
CA GLY A 161 9.57 -17.39 -22.76
C GLY A 161 9.63 -18.00 -24.15
N ASP A 162 10.51 -18.97 -24.40
CA ASP A 162 10.50 -19.65 -25.69
C ASP A 162 9.20 -20.44 -25.84
N PHE A 163 8.61 -20.36 -27.03
CA PHE A 163 7.54 -21.22 -27.43
C PHE A 163 7.90 -22.71 -27.19
N ASP A 164 7.01 -23.43 -26.51
CA ASP A 164 7.13 -24.87 -26.32
C ASP A 164 6.24 -25.60 -27.31
N MET A 165 4.92 -25.42 -27.22
CA MET A 165 3.93 -26.30 -27.86
C MET A 165 2.58 -25.60 -28.11
N ILE A 166 1.83 -26.09 -29.10
CA ILE A 166 0.44 -25.71 -29.37
C ILE A 166 -0.51 -26.84 -28.96
N TYR A 167 -1.62 -26.48 -28.32
CA TYR A 167 -2.75 -27.37 -28.04
C TYR A 167 -4.04 -26.75 -28.54
N THR A 168 -5.11 -27.53 -28.50
CA THR A 168 -6.45 -27.06 -28.84
C THR A 168 -7.42 -27.29 -27.70
N VAL A 169 -8.35 -26.36 -27.52
CA VAL A 169 -9.55 -26.52 -26.69
C VAL A 169 -10.80 -26.32 -27.54
N PHE A 170 -11.88 -26.98 -27.14
CA PHE A 170 -13.15 -26.91 -27.84
C PHE A 170 -14.20 -26.24 -26.96
N PRO A 171 -14.58 -24.97 -27.25
CA PRO A 171 -15.57 -24.26 -26.44
C PRO A 171 -16.95 -24.92 -26.43
N SER A 172 -17.29 -25.74 -27.43
CA SER A 172 -18.52 -26.55 -27.43
C SER A 172 -18.53 -27.65 -26.35
N SER A 173 -17.37 -28.01 -25.81
CA SER A 173 -17.21 -28.99 -24.74
C SER A 173 -16.96 -28.35 -23.37
N LYS A 174 -17.06 -27.02 -23.27
CA LYS A 174 -16.80 -26.30 -22.03
C LYS A 174 -17.83 -26.65 -20.96
N TRP A 175 -17.39 -26.67 -19.71
CA TRP A 175 -18.28 -26.74 -18.55
C TRP A 175 -17.86 -25.70 -17.50
N ASN A 176 -18.81 -25.38 -16.63
CA ASN A 176 -18.65 -24.47 -15.50
C ASN A 176 -19.33 -25.09 -14.27
N TRP A 177 -18.94 -24.65 -13.06
CA TRP A 177 -19.58 -25.13 -11.84
C TRP A 177 -20.88 -24.39 -11.53
N ASN A 178 -21.07 -23.21 -12.10
CA ASN A 178 -22.26 -22.37 -12.01
C ASN A 178 -22.28 -21.38 -13.20
N ASN A 179 -23.44 -20.78 -13.47
CA ASN A 179 -23.65 -19.83 -14.58
C ASN A 179 -23.49 -18.36 -14.17
N GLU A 180 -23.11 -18.08 -12.92
CA GLU A 180 -22.96 -16.73 -12.37
C GLU A 180 -21.51 -16.23 -12.49
N THR A 181 -20.56 -17.15 -12.74
CA THR A 181 -19.16 -16.84 -13.01
C THR A 181 -18.86 -16.85 -14.50
N ASP A 182 -18.03 -15.93 -14.95
CA ASP A 182 -17.48 -15.87 -16.29
C ASP A 182 -16.27 -16.81 -16.39
N ILE A 183 -16.54 -18.13 -16.41
CA ILE A 183 -15.53 -19.19 -16.37
C ILE A 183 -15.86 -20.28 -17.39
N ALA A 184 -14.83 -20.70 -18.12
CA ALA A 184 -14.87 -21.89 -18.97
C ALA A 184 -13.78 -22.88 -18.53
N VAL A 185 -14.17 -24.14 -18.35
CA VAL A 185 -13.26 -25.27 -18.17
C VAL A 185 -13.35 -26.14 -19.40
N MET A 186 -12.20 -26.46 -20.01
CA MET A 186 -12.15 -27.26 -21.24
C MET A 186 -11.02 -28.28 -21.17
N ASN A 187 -11.22 -29.46 -21.75
CA ASN A 187 -10.17 -30.45 -21.88
C ASN A 187 -9.14 -29.99 -22.92
N LEU A 188 -7.86 -30.22 -22.64
CA LEU A 188 -6.80 -30.06 -23.63
C LEU A 188 -6.83 -31.22 -24.62
N VAL A 189 -6.70 -30.88 -25.91
CA VAL A 189 -6.63 -31.83 -27.00
C VAL A 189 -5.28 -31.69 -27.68
N GLU A 190 -4.54 -32.80 -27.67
CA GLU A 190 -3.15 -32.89 -28.15
C GLU A 190 -3.04 -32.90 -29.67
N LYS A 191 -4.11 -33.32 -30.36
CA LYS A 191 -4.13 -33.51 -31.81
C LYS A 191 -5.36 -32.86 -32.39
N PHE A 192 -5.17 -31.73 -33.05
CA PHE A 192 -6.21 -31.09 -33.84
C PHE A 192 -5.61 -30.49 -35.10
N TYR A 193 -6.18 -30.88 -36.24
CA TYR A 193 -5.71 -30.51 -37.56
C TYR A 193 -6.79 -29.65 -38.23
N PRO A 194 -6.75 -28.31 -38.05
CA PRO A 194 -7.83 -27.43 -38.48
C PRO A 194 -8.05 -27.45 -40.00
N ASP A 195 -7.00 -27.68 -40.78
CA ASP A 195 -6.97 -27.79 -42.24
C ASP A 195 -6.86 -29.24 -42.74
N GLY A 196 -6.87 -30.21 -41.82
CA GLY A 196 -6.67 -31.63 -42.11
C GLY A 196 -5.21 -32.05 -42.29
N ASN A 197 -4.25 -31.13 -42.19
CA ASN A 197 -2.83 -31.45 -42.26
C ASN A 197 -2.25 -31.66 -40.84
N PRO A 198 -1.44 -32.71 -40.64
CA PRO A 198 -0.77 -32.89 -39.37
C PRO A 198 0.21 -31.75 -39.09
N LEU A 199 0.25 -31.29 -37.84
CA LEU A 199 1.33 -30.42 -37.38
C LEU A 199 2.66 -31.17 -37.50
N PRO A 200 3.79 -30.47 -37.71
CA PRO A 200 5.10 -31.09 -37.61
C PRO A 200 5.21 -31.89 -36.32
N SER A 201 5.75 -33.12 -36.39
CA SER A 201 5.81 -34.02 -35.22
C SER A 201 6.57 -33.43 -34.02
N GLU A 202 7.44 -32.45 -34.26
CA GLU A 202 8.18 -31.70 -33.24
C GLU A 202 7.25 -30.83 -32.37
N LEU A 203 6.07 -30.49 -32.89
CA LEU A 203 5.00 -29.75 -32.22
C LEU A 203 3.88 -30.66 -31.70
N GLU A 204 4.09 -31.98 -31.66
CA GLU A 204 3.15 -32.93 -31.04
C GLU A 204 3.76 -33.54 -29.76
N LYS A 205 3.39 -33.01 -28.60
CA LYS A 205 3.69 -33.61 -27.29
C LYS A 205 2.40 -33.91 -26.55
N PRO A 206 2.36 -35.00 -25.77
CA PRO A 206 1.22 -35.26 -24.92
C PRO A 206 1.03 -34.14 -23.89
N ALA A 207 -0.22 -33.84 -23.54
CA ALA A 207 -0.58 -32.77 -22.61
C ALA A 207 0.05 -32.99 -21.24
N ASN A 208 0.34 -34.25 -20.85
CA ASN A 208 1.02 -34.59 -19.60
C ASN A 208 2.46 -34.01 -19.47
N HIS A 209 3.05 -33.50 -20.55
CA HIS A 209 4.32 -32.77 -20.53
C HIS A 209 4.18 -31.38 -19.91
N LEU A 210 2.97 -30.82 -19.89
CA LEU A 210 2.70 -29.49 -19.38
C LEU A 210 2.75 -29.42 -17.85
N ASN A 211 2.90 -28.21 -17.34
CA ASN A 211 3.00 -27.95 -15.92
C ASN A 211 1.63 -27.78 -15.25
N PHE A 212 1.08 -28.85 -14.69
CA PHE A 212 -0.18 -28.81 -13.93
C PHE A 212 0.00 -28.52 -12.43
N LYS A 213 1.17 -28.05 -11.97
CA LYS A 213 1.45 -27.86 -10.53
C LYS A 213 0.51 -26.87 -9.85
N ILE A 214 -0.14 -25.96 -10.59
CA ILE A 214 -1.18 -25.06 -10.04
C ILE A 214 -2.29 -25.87 -9.35
N SER A 215 -2.66 -27.04 -9.89
CA SER A 215 -3.68 -27.92 -9.28
C SER A 215 -3.31 -28.46 -7.89
N THR A 216 -2.04 -28.39 -7.50
CA THR A 216 -1.56 -28.82 -6.17
C THR A 216 -1.65 -27.71 -5.12
N LEU A 217 -1.85 -26.46 -5.55
CA LEU A 217 -2.00 -25.33 -4.65
C LEU A 217 -3.35 -25.41 -3.94
N LYS A 218 -3.35 -25.07 -2.65
CA LYS A 218 -4.61 -24.92 -1.91
C LYS A 218 -5.34 -23.67 -2.38
N LYS A 219 -6.67 -23.71 -2.35
CA LYS A 219 -7.49 -22.50 -2.41
C LYS A 219 -7.14 -21.61 -1.21
N CYS A 220 -7.02 -20.30 -1.41
CA CYS A 220 -6.93 -19.36 -0.30
C CYS A 220 -8.20 -19.43 0.55
N PRO A 221 -8.24 -18.90 1.79
CA PRO A 221 -9.50 -18.71 2.50
C PRO A 221 -10.54 -17.99 1.63
N SER A 222 -11.83 -18.27 1.85
CA SER A 222 -12.92 -17.67 1.05
C SER A 222 -12.94 -16.14 1.10
N GLN A 223 -12.33 -15.56 2.12
CA GLN A 223 -12.07 -14.14 2.23
C GLN A 223 -10.68 -13.93 2.86
N ILE A 224 -9.74 -13.41 2.08
CA ILE A 224 -8.43 -12.97 2.56
C ILE A 224 -8.46 -11.48 2.91
N ALA A 225 -7.57 -10.99 3.78
CA ALA A 225 -7.56 -9.61 4.26
C ALA A 225 -7.20 -8.59 3.14
N VAL A 226 -7.75 -7.38 3.24
CA VAL A 226 -7.29 -6.23 2.45
C VAL A 226 -5.82 -5.93 2.82
N GLY A 227 -5.00 -5.66 1.82
CA GLY A 227 -3.55 -5.52 1.95
C GLY A 227 -2.78 -6.83 1.78
N SER A 228 -3.44 -7.99 1.74
CA SER A 228 -2.77 -9.25 1.44
C SER A 228 -2.15 -9.24 0.04
N PRO A 229 -0.93 -9.79 -0.12
CA PRO A 229 -0.20 -9.76 -1.38
C PRO A 229 -0.93 -10.56 -2.46
N VAL A 230 -0.90 -10.05 -3.68
CA VAL A 230 -1.46 -10.73 -4.84
C VAL A 230 -0.45 -10.69 -5.98
N VAL A 231 -0.35 -11.82 -6.67
CA VAL A 231 0.33 -11.92 -7.95
C VAL A 231 -0.66 -12.40 -9.00
N VAL A 232 -0.68 -11.73 -10.15
CA VAL A 232 -1.41 -12.17 -11.33
C VAL A 232 -0.39 -12.60 -12.38
N ILE A 233 -0.62 -13.76 -12.99
CA ILE A 233 0.18 -14.29 -14.09
C ILE A 233 -0.74 -14.46 -15.29
N GLY A 234 -0.35 -13.91 -16.42
CA GLY A 234 -1.09 -13.99 -17.67
C GLY A 234 -0.30 -13.47 -18.87
N TYR A 235 -1.01 -13.31 -19.98
CA TYR A 235 -0.53 -12.88 -21.29
C TYR A 235 -1.18 -11.54 -21.64
N PRO A 236 -0.82 -10.45 -20.95
CA PRO A 236 -1.49 -9.18 -21.12
C PRO A 236 -1.42 -8.66 -22.55
N ALA A 237 -2.47 -7.94 -22.98
CA ALA A 237 -2.50 -7.30 -24.29
C ALA A 237 -1.38 -6.24 -24.44
N SER A 238 -0.99 -5.59 -23.33
CA SER A 238 0.16 -4.68 -23.28
C SER A 238 1.52 -5.36 -23.47
N GLY A 239 1.58 -6.70 -23.37
CA GLY A 239 2.77 -7.52 -23.63
C GLY A 239 2.85 -8.05 -25.07
N MET A 240 1.85 -7.78 -25.92
CA MET A 240 1.83 -8.22 -27.30
C MET A 240 2.89 -7.50 -28.13
N GLN A 241 3.71 -8.27 -28.84
CA GLN A 241 4.68 -7.78 -29.79
C GLN A 241 4.40 -8.37 -31.17
N GLU A 242 4.49 -7.53 -32.20
CA GLU A 242 4.53 -8.02 -33.57
C GLU A 242 5.84 -8.78 -33.76
N THR A 243 5.76 -10.06 -34.11
CA THR A 243 6.97 -10.84 -34.38
C THR A 243 7.61 -10.40 -35.70
N PHE A 244 8.94 -10.32 -35.71
CA PHE A 244 9.73 -9.98 -36.90
C PHE A 244 9.37 -10.94 -38.05
N ASN A 245 9.00 -10.39 -39.21
CA ASN A 245 8.49 -11.05 -40.44
C ASN A 245 6.98 -11.32 -40.51
N GLY A 246 6.16 -10.78 -39.60
CA GLY A 246 4.69 -10.79 -39.76
C GLY A 246 4.05 -12.18 -39.65
N MET A 247 4.75 -13.14 -39.03
CA MET A 247 4.28 -14.52 -38.84
C MET A 247 3.58 -14.72 -37.48
N GLY A 248 2.98 -13.67 -36.91
CA GLY A 248 2.13 -13.77 -35.73
C GLY A 248 2.27 -12.62 -34.75
N ILE A 249 1.34 -12.58 -33.81
CA ILE A 249 1.40 -11.76 -32.60
C ILE A 249 1.83 -12.71 -31.49
N ASP A 250 2.89 -12.36 -30.78
CA ASP A 250 3.37 -13.11 -29.62
C ASP A 250 3.13 -12.26 -28.37
N ALA A 251 2.47 -12.83 -27.37
CA ALA A 251 2.23 -12.15 -26.10
C ALA A 251 3.24 -12.64 -25.08
N ALA A 252 4.00 -11.73 -24.47
CA ALA A 252 4.87 -12.13 -23.38
C ALA A 252 4.04 -12.53 -22.15
N ARG A 253 4.39 -13.65 -21.51
CA ARG A 253 3.90 -13.95 -20.16
C ARG A 253 4.42 -12.93 -19.16
N ILE A 254 3.52 -12.19 -18.50
CA ILE A 254 3.85 -11.16 -17.52
C ILE A 254 3.29 -11.52 -16.15
N VAL A 255 4.09 -11.21 -15.13
CA VAL A 255 3.73 -11.33 -13.72
C VAL A 255 3.53 -9.92 -13.15
N THR A 256 2.34 -9.61 -12.66
CA THR A 256 2.05 -8.32 -12.00
C THR A 256 1.81 -8.54 -10.52
N ASN A 257 2.42 -7.67 -9.70
CA ASN A 257 2.28 -7.68 -8.25
C ASN A 257 1.25 -6.64 -7.80
N GLY A 258 0.58 -6.92 -6.70
CA GLY A 258 -0.32 -5.98 -6.04
C GLY A 258 -0.78 -6.49 -4.68
N VAL A 259 -1.88 -5.93 -4.20
CA VAL A 259 -2.57 -6.36 -2.99
C VAL A 259 -4.06 -6.47 -3.23
N VAL A 260 -4.77 -7.20 -2.37
CA VAL A 260 -6.23 -7.09 -2.26
C VAL A 260 -6.56 -5.68 -1.79
N SER A 261 -7.25 -4.89 -2.63
CA SER A 261 -7.64 -3.51 -2.34
C SER A 261 -9.08 -3.40 -1.82
N GLY A 262 -9.90 -4.42 -2.06
CA GLY A 262 -11.28 -4.46 -1.59
C GLY A 262 -12.03 -5.71 -2.04
N TYR A 263 -13.34 -5.71 -1.82
CA TYR A 263 -14.23 -6.81 -2.17
C TYR A 263 -15.38 -6.31 -3.03
N ASP A 264 -15.64 -7.03 -4.12
CA ASP A 264 -16.86 -6.85 -4.90
C ASP A 264 -17.96 -7.73 -4.31
N LYS A 265 -18.89 -7.08 -3.59
CA LYS A 265 -20.06 -7.73 -3.00
C LYS A 265 -21.30 -7.65 -3.88
N THR A 266 -21.21 -7.02 -5.06
CA THR A 266 -22.35 -6.90 -5.97
C THR A 266 -22.73 -8.25 -6.57
N VAL A 267 -21.78 -9.18 -6.66
CA VAL A 267 -22.00 -10.57 -7.07
C VAL A 267 -22.67 -11.43 -6.00
N ASN A 268 -22.84 -10.92 -4.77
CA ASN A 268 -23.47 -11.66 -3.68
C ASN A 268 -24.97 -11.36 -3.54
N PRO A 269 -25.76 -12.28 -2.94
CA PRO A 269 -27.16 -12.00 -2.60
C PRO A 269 -27.31 -10.74 -1.74
N PRO A 270 -28.35 -9.91 -1.98
CA PRO A 270 -29.47 -10.14 -2.89
C PRO A 270 -29.22 -9.72 -4.34
N TYR A 271 -28.07 -9.14 -4.67
CA TYR A 271 -27.82 -8.52 -5.98
C TYR A 271 -27.25 -9.49 -7.02
N GLY A 272 -26.48 -10.49 -6.60
CA GLY A 272 -25.97 -11.57 -7.44
C GLY A 272 -26.15 -12.96 -6.83
N GLY A 273 -25.78 -14.01 -7.57
CA GLY A 273 -25.98 -15.40 -7.18
C GLY A 273 -24.82 -16.06 -6.42
N LEU A 274 -23.69 -15.38 -6.20
CA LEU A 274 -22.47 -15.99 -5.65
C LEU A 274 -22.39 -15.87 -4.13
N LEU A 275 -21.82 -16.88 -3.45
CA LEU A 275 -21.71 -16.87 -1.98
C LEU A 275 -20.48 -16.10 -1.48
N ASN A 276 -19.40 -16.07 -2.25
CA ASN A 276 -18.16 -15.40 -1.87
C ASN A 276 -17.99 -14.13 -2.70
N PRO A 277 -17.48 -13.02 -2.13
CA PRO A 277 -17.22 -11.83 -2.91
C PRO A 277 -16.02 -12.05 -3.85
N ASN A 278 -16.03 -11.37 -4.98
CA ASN A 278 -14.83 -11.23 -5.81
C ASN A 278 -13.88 -10.21 -5.18
N TYR A 279 -12.64 -10.15 -5.66
CA TYR A 279 -11.62 -9.26 -5.11
C TYR A 279 -11.32 -8.12 -6.08
N TYR A 280 -11.29 -6.90 -5.57
CA TYR A 280 -10.58 -5.81 -6.23
C TYR A 280 -9.11 -5.89 -5.83
N VAL A 281 -8.21 -5.70 -6.81
CA VAL A 281 -6.77 -5.73 -6.58
C VAL A 281 -6.05 -4.55 -7.22
N SER A 282 -4.89 -4.21 -6.65
CA SER A 282 -3.98 -3.21 -7.22
C SER A 282 -3.01 -3.79 -8.26
N ALA A 283 -3.00 -5.11 -8.46
CA ALA A 283 -2.24 -5.73 -9.53
C ALA A 283 -2.80 -5.28 -10.87
N LYS A 284 -1.92 -4.93 -11.81
CA LYS A 284 -2.34 -4.50 -13.14
C LYS A 284 -2.91 -5.70 -13.90
N ILE A 285 -4.14 -5.57 -14.37
CA ILE A 285 -4.85 -6.56 -15.18
C ILE A 285 -5.40 -5.81 -16.40
N ASP A 286 -5.07 -6.31 -17.58
CA ASP A 286 -5.65 -5.85 -18.85
C ASP A 286 -6.39 -7.00 -19.56
N SER A 287 -6.84 -6.77 -20.79
CA SER A 287 -7.60 -7.73 -21.58
C SER A 287 -7.01 -9.12 -21.64
N GLY A 288 -5.72 -9.19 -22.01
CA GLY A 288 -5.05 -10.45 -22.26
C GLY A 288 -4.75 -11.22 -20.98
N SER A 289 -4.76 -10.52 -19.84
CA SER A 289 -4.57 -11.15 -18.52
C SER A 289 -5.78 -11.98 -18.08
N SER A 290 -6.96 -11.74 -18.67
CA SER A 290 -8.21 -12.44 -18.33
C SER A 290 -8.07 -13.94 -18.55
N GLY A 291 -8.47 -14.73 -17.55
CA GLY A 291 -8.44 -16.19 -17.59
C GLY A 291 -7.12 -16.80 -17.11
N GLY A 292 -6.14 -15.97 -16.73
CA GLY A 292 -4.87 -16.42 -16.16
C GLY A 292 -5.02 -16.98 -14.76
N ILE A 293 -4.05 -16.75 -13.89
CA ILE A 293 -4.13 -17.17 -12.49
C ILE A 293 -3.76 -16.02 -11.55
N ALA A 294 -4.52 -15.89 -10.47
CA ALA A 294 -4.16 -15.01 -9.37
C ALA A 294 -3.84 -15.82 -8.11
N LEU A 295 -2.67 -15.55 -7.55
CA LEU A 295 -2.13 -16.22 -6.37
C LEU A 295 -2.00 -15.22 -5.23
N SER A 296 -2.16 -15.70 -4.00
CA SER A 296 -1.95 -14.92 -2.79
C SER A 296 -1.19 -15.74 -1.74
N ARG A 297 -0.91 -15.15 -0.59
CA ARG A 297 -0.20 -15.78 0.53
C ARG A 297 -1.12 -15.85 1.74
N ASN A 298 -1.31 -17.05 2.27
CA ASN A 298 -1.98 -17.28 3.55
C ASN A 298 -1.09 -18.16 4.44
N ASP A 299 -0.80 -17.71 5.66
CA ASP A 299 0.06 -18.42 6.62
C ASP A 299 1.42 -18.86 6.02
N ASP A 300 2.13 -17.92 5.37
CA ASP A 300 3.42 -18.13 4.68
C ASP A 300 3.37 -19.13 3.50
N LYS A 301 2.17 -19.54 3.04
CA LYS A 301 2.02 -20.47 1.90
C LYS A 301 1.29 -19.80 0.75
N LEU A 302 1.77 -20.09 -0.46
CA LEU A 302 1.10 -19.69 -1.69
C LEU A 302 -0.24 -20.45 -1.80
N CYS A 303 -1.28 -19.74 -2.21
CA CYS A 303 -2.60 -20.29 -2.43
C CYS A 303 -3.25 -19.64 -3.65
N VAL A 304 -4.22 -20.32 -4.24
CA VAL A 304 -4.98 -19.81 -5.38
C VAL A 304 -6.04 -18.84 -4.87
N LEU A 305 -5.96 -17.58 -5.28
CA LEU A 305 -6.94 -16.55 -4.93
C LEU A 305 -8.14 -16.63 -5.88
N GLY A 306 -7.88 -16.85 -7.17
CA GLY A 306 -8.92 -16.91 -8.18
C GLY A 306 -8.44 -16.75 -9.61
N ILE A 307 -9.39 -16.47 -10.51
CA ILE A 307 -9.13 -16.24 -11.93
C ILE A 307 -9.28 -14.73 -12.21
N PRO A 308 -8.24 -14.05 -12.71
CA PRO A 308 -8.31 -12.63 -13.06
C PRO A 308 -9.30 -12.43 -14.20
N THR A 309 -10.07 -11.35 -14.14
CA THR A 309 -10.95 -10.88 -15.22
C THR A 309 -10.79 -9.38 -15.37
N TRP A 310 -10.68 -8.93 -16.62
CA TRP A 310 -10.72 -7.51 -16.95
C TRP A 310 -12.14 -6.96 -16.77
N ILE A 311 -12.24 -5.76 -16.18
CA ILE A 311 -13.44 -4.94 -16.24
C ILE A 311 -13.15 -3.62 -16.98
N ASN A 312 -13.96 -3.27 -17.97
CA ASN A 312 -13.99 -1.93 -18.56
C ASN A 312 -14.90 -1.03 -17.73
N VAL A 313 -14.45 -0.58 -16.56
CA VAL A 313 -15.24 0.36 -15.75
C VAL A 313 -14.42 1.61 -15.46
N GLY A 314 -14.76 2.70 -16.16
CA GLY A 314 -14.18 4.03 -15.95
C GLY A 314 -13.17 4.49 -17.02
N ASN A 315 -12.82 5.77 -16.98
CA ASN A 315 -11.90 6.42 -17.93
C ASN A 315 -10.41 6.37 -17.52
N TYR A 316 -10.07 5.90 -16.31
CA TYR A 316 -8.69 5.90 -15.79
C TYR A 316 -8.41 4.73 -14.83
N ASP A 317 -7.20 4.15 -14.96
CA ASP A 317 -6.55 3.05 -14.23
C ASP A 317 -7.43 1.82 -13.90
N THR A 318 -7.23 0.73 -14.64
CA THR A 318 -8.03 -0.49 -14.50
C THR A 318 -7.74 -1.17 -13.15
N GLN A 319 -8.62 -0.97 -12.18
CA GLN A 319 -8.64 -1.86 -11.00
C GLN A 319 -8.93 -3.28 -11.49
N GLY A 320 -8.02 -4.19 -11.19
CA GLY A 320 -8.18 -5.59 -11.53
C GLY A 320 -9.27 -6.25 -10.69
N VAL A 321 -10.07 -7.12 -11.29
CA VAL A 321 -11.02 -7.99 -10.57
C VAL A 321 -10.53 -9.43 -10.64
N ILE A 322 -10.62 -10.14 -9.52
CA ILE A 322 -10.35 -11.58 -9.46
C ILE A 322 -11.63 -12.29 -9.06
N GLN A 323 -12.08 -13.21 -9.90
CA GLN A 323 -13.17 -14.12 -9.58
C GLN A 323 -12.72 -15.11 -8.52
N ASN A 324 -13.34 -15.06 -7.35
CA ASN A 324 -12.91 -15.83 -6.17
C ASN A 324 -12.90 -17.33 -6.46
N ILE A 325 -11.80 -18.01 -6.15
CA ILE A 325 -11.61 -19.44 -6.48
C ILE A 325 -12.71 -20.34 -5.91
N HIS A 326 -13.36 -19.95 -4.80
CA HIS A 326 -14.47 -20.71 -4.21
C HIS A 326 -15.79 -20.59 -4.98
N ASN A 327 -15.93 -19.56 -5.82
CA ASN A 327 -17.01 -19.46 -6.78
C ASN A 327 -16.66 -20.18 -8.09
N VAL A 328 -15.38 -20.21 -8.46
CA VAL A 328 -14.89 -20.85 -9.69
C VAL A 328 -14.91 -22.37 -9.57
N MET A 329 -14.41 -22.93 -8.45
CA MET A 329 -14.27 -24.38 -8.26
C MET A 329 -14.94 -24.83 -6.96
N LYS A 330 -15.69 -25.94 -7.03
CA LYS A 330 -16.12 -26.68 -5.82
C LYS A 330 -14.95 -27.34 -5.12
#